data_AF-A0A832SQS7-F1
#
_entry.id   AF-A0A832SQS7-F1
#
_cell.length_a   1.000
_cell.length_b   1.000
_cell.length_c   1.000
_cell.angle_alpha   90.00
_cell.angle_beta   90.00
_cell.angle_gamma   90.00
#
_symmetry.space_group_name_H-M   'P 1'
#
loop_
_entity.id
_entity.type
_entity.pdbx_description
1 polymer ?
#
loop_
_entity_poly.entity_id
_entity_poly.type
_entity_poly.pdbx_seq_one_letter_code
_entity_poly.pdbx_strand_id
1 'polypeptide(L)'
;MRIVSFLPSATELVFELGAQDDLVGVTHECSYPEQAKLKQQVISSVFDPNTLTSLEIDQKITQLVSTGQSIFKLNEEALRNLKPDIIIGQGTCAVCSAYTNEITRALEILENKPIVEIMDPH
;
A
#
# COMPACT_ATOMS: atom_id res chain seq x y z
N MET A 1 12.25 13.24 6.88
CA MET A 1 11.79 12.78 5.55
C MET A 1 10.43 12.13 5.74
N ARG A 2 9.61 11.95 4.71
CA ARG A 2 8.27 11.37 4.85
C ARG A 2 8.10 10.18 3.92
N ILE A 3 8.18 8.99 4.48
CA ILE A 3 8.12 7.72 3.76
C ILE A 3 6.71 7.16 3.90
N VAL A 4 6.13 6.76 2.78
CA VAL A 4 4.90 5.96 2.75
C VAL A 4 5.23 4.62 2.10
N SER A 5 4.84 3.54 2.76
CA SER A 5 5.05 2.17 2.26
C SER A 5 3.72 1.57 1.81
N PHE A 6 3.68 1.12 0.56
CA PHE A 6 2.57 0.37 -0.02
C PHE A 6 2.80 -1.15 0.07
N LEU A 7 3.78 -1.59 0.87
CA LEU A 7 4.18 -2.99 0.94
C LEU A 7 4.58 -3.37 2.38
N PRO A 8 4.02 -4.44 2.97
CA PRO A 8 4.39 -4.89 4.31
C PRO A 8 5.88 -5.15 4.49
N SER A 9 6.53 -5.85 3.55
CA SER A 9 7.98 -6.14 3.64
C SER A 9 8.85 -4.87 3.59
N ALA A 10 8.46 -3.86 2.80
CA ALA A 10 9.14 -2.57 2.80
C ALA A 10 8.95 -1.83 4.13
N THR A 11 7.75 -1.92 4.72
CA THR A 11 7.49 -1.37 6.07
C THR A 11 8.44 -2.01 7.08
N GLU A 12 8.52 -3.34 7.10
CA GLU A 12 9.41 -4.10 8.00
C GLU A 12 10.88 -3.69 7.84
N LEU A 13 11.35 -3.58 6.60
CA LEU A 13 12.71 -3.16 6.29
C LEU A 13 13.00 -1.72 6.79
N VAL A 14 12.06 -0.79 6.64
CA VAL A 14 12.21 0.58 7.16
C VAL A 14 12.35 0.59 8.69
N PHE A 15 11.62 -0.29 9.39
CA PHE A 15 11.78 -0.48 10.83
C PHE A 15 13.15 -1.09 11.18
N GLU A 16 13.61 -2.12 10.47
CA GLU A 16 14.91 -2.73 10.72
C GLU A 16 16.09 -1.77 10.50
N LEU A 17 15.95 -0.85 9.54
CA LEU A 17 16.93 0.20 9.28
C LEU A 17 16.91 1.36 10.29
N GLY A 18 15.99 1.34 11.26
CA GLY A 18 15.87 2.40 12.27
C GLY A 18 15.24 3.70 11.76
N ALA A 19 14.57 3.66 10.59
CA ALA A 19 13.94 4.82 9.96
C ALA A 19 12.42 4.90 10.20
N GLN A 20 11.92 4.22 11.25
CA GLN A 20 10.49 4.16 11.56
C GLN A 20 9.86 5.53 11.85
N ASP A 21 10.63 6.52 12.28
CA ASP A 21 10.11 7.88 12.57
C ASP A 21 9.81 8.65 11.28
N ASP A 22 10.51 8.34 10.18
CA ASP A 22 10.23 8.87 8.85
C ASP A 22 9.07 8.11 8.17
N LEU A 23 8.72 6.91 8.62
CA LEU A 23 7.57 6.15 8.12
C LEU A 23 6.26 6.75 8.63
N VAL A 24 5.51 7.39 7.73
CA VAL A 24 4.29 8.13 8.07
C VAL A 24 3.01 7.47 7.56
N GLY A 25 3.09 6.52 6.62
CA GLY A 25 1.93 5.79 6.13
C GLY A 25 2.26 4.37 5.67
N VAL A 26 1.30 3.48 5.86
CA VAL A 26 1.44 2.03 5.63
C VAL A 26 0.17 1.44 5.01
N THR A 27 0.21 0.18 4.59
CA THR A 27 -0.99 -0.57 4.18
C THR A 27 -1.71 -1.16 5.38
N HIS A 28 -2.98 -1.53 5.20
CA HIS A 28 -3.76 -2.27 6.18
C HIS A 28 -3.17 -3.64 6.58
N GLU A 29 -2.31 -4.23 5.74
CA GLU A 29 -1.67 -5.53 5.99
C GLU A 29 -0.40 -5.41 6.85
N CYS A 30 0.10 -4.20 7.05
CA CYS A 30 1.29 -3.95 7.87
C CYS A 30 0.97 -4.21 9.36
N SER A 31 1.30 -5.42 9.80
CA SER A 31 1.02 -5.91 11.16
C SER A 31 2.28 -6.17 11.99
N TYR A 32 3.45 -6.15 11.35
CA TYR A 32 4.75 -6.30 11.99
C TYR A 32 5.70 -5.15 11.59
N PRO A 33 6.55 -4.67 12.51
CA PRO A 33 6.43 -4.85 13.96
C PRO A 33 5.11 -4.22 14.48
N GLU A 34 4.68 -4.53 15.71
CA GLU A 34 3.37 -4.07 16.24
C GLU A 34 3.17 -2.55 16.12
N GLN A 35 4.26 -1.77 16.20
CA GLN A 35 4.25 -0.32 16.02
C GLN A 35 3.80 0.11 14.62
N ALA A 36 3.95 -0.73 13.59
CA ALA A 36 3.47 -0.45 12.24
C ALA A 36 1.94 -0.25 12.21
N LYS A 37 1.19 -0.94 13.08
CA LYS A 37 -0.27 -0.79 13.20
C LYS A 37 -0.71 0.59 13.68
N LEU A 38 0.20 1.34 14.33
CA LEU A 38 -0.04 2.69 14.81
C LEU A 38 0.16 3.75 13.73
N LYS A 39 0.75 3.37 12.58
CA LYS A 39 0.97 4.28 11.45
C LYS A 39 -0.33 4.49 10.69
N GLN A 40 -0.42 5.63 10.00
CA GLN A 40 -1.61 5.95 9.20
C GLN A 40 -1.77 4.93 8.07
N GLN A 41 -2.89 4.23 8.04
CA GLN A 41 -3.22 3.36 6.92
C GLN A 41 -3.63 4.21 5.72
N VAL A 42 -2.90 4.06 4.61
CA VAL A 42 -3.14 4.77 3.34
C VAL A 42 -3.71 3.84 2.27
N ILE A 43 -3.59 2.52 2.44
CA ILE A 43 -4.16 1.53 1.54
C ILE A 43 -5.01 0.55 2.33
N SER A 44 -6.24 0.34 1.85
CA SER A 44 -7.19 -0.64 2.39
C SER A 44 -7.70 -1.56 1.29
N SER A 45 -8.13 -2.78 1.63
CA SER A 45 -8.88 -3.63 0.70
C SER A 45 -10.29 -3.08 0.45
N VAL A 46 -10.84 -3.30 -0.76
CA VAL A 46 -12.24 -2.94 -1.09
C VAL A 46 -13.28 -3.89 -0.50
N PHE A 47 -12.84 -5.01 0.07
CA PHE A 47 -13.66 -5.97 0.81
C PHE A 47 -12.91 -6.49 2.03
N ASP A 48 -13.63 -6.91 3.07
CA ASP A 48 -13.00 -7.52 4.25
C ASP A 48 -12.78 -9.03 4.02
N PRO A 49 -11.52 -9.48 3.83
CA PRO A 49 -11.24 -10.89 3.60
C PRO A 49 -11.59 -11.77 4.82
N ASN A 50 -11.66 -11.22 6.03
CA ASN A 50 -11.97 -12.00 7.24
C ASN A 50 -13.43 -12.45 7.31
N THR A 51 -14.29 -11.86 6.47
CA THR A 51 -15.71 -12.18 6.38
C THR A 51 -16.03 -13.23 5.31
N LEU A 52 -15.03 -13.67 4.54
CA LEU A 52 -15.20 -14.52 3.37
C LEU A 52 -14.34 -15.78 3.48
N THR A 53 -14.81 -16.87 2.89
CA THR A 53 -14.00 -18.07 2.67
C THR A 53 -12.96 -17.83 1.58
N SER A 54 -11.90 -18.64 1.54
CA SER A 54 -10.87 -18.53 0.49
C SER A 54 -11.45 -18.65 -0.93
N LEU A 55 -12.49 -19.47 -1.12
CA LEU A 55 -13.18 -19.62 -2.40
C LEU A 55 -13.92 -18.32 -2.79
N GLU A 56 -14.59 -17.69 -1.83
CA GLU A 56 -15.30 -16.42 -2.06
C GLU A 56 -14.34 -15.26 -2.32
N ILE A 57 -13.18 -15.24 -1.64
CA ILE A 57 -12.10 -14.28 -1.90
C ILE A 57 -11.60 -14.45 -3.34
N ASP A 58 -11.28 -15.67 -3.77
CA ASP A 58 -10.78 -15.96 -5.12
C ASP A 58 -11.79 -15.53 -6.21
N GLN A 59 -13.08 -15.85 -6.00
CA GLN A 59 -14.16 -15.43 -6.89
C GLN A 59 -14.27 -13.91 -6.97
N LYS A 60 -14.19 -13.22 -5.83
CA LYS A 60 -14.31 -11.77 -5.76
C LYS A 60 -13.12 -11.06 -6.40
N ILE A 61 -11.89 -11.54 -6.16
CA ILE A 61 -10.69 -11.04 -6.83
C ILE A 61 -10.81 -11.24 -8.34
N THR A 62 -11.19 -12.44 -8.79
CA THR A 62 -11.40 -12.74 -10.22
C THR A 62 -12.44 -11.82 -10.86
N GLN A 63 -13.54 -11.55 -10.15
CA GLN A 63 -14.57 -10.62 -10.60
C GLN A 63 -14.03 -9.18 -10.72
N LEU A 64 -13.31 -8.69 -9.71
CA LEU A 64 -12.75 -7.34 -9.72
C LEU A 64 -11.75 -7.17 -10.86
N VAL A 65 -10.83 -8.13 -11.02
CA VAL A 65 -9.83 -8.13 -12.10
C VAL A 65 -10.50 -8.20 -13.48
N SER A 66 -11.48 -9.10 -13.68
CA SER A 66 -12.18 -9.23 -14.98
C SER A 66 -13.03 -8.01 -15.36
N THR A 67 -13.46 -7.22 -14.37
CA THR A 67 -14.20 -5.97 -14.58
C THR A 67 -13.31 -4.73 -14.58
N GLY A 68 -11.99 -4.88 -14.44
CA GLY A 68 -11.03 -3.77 -14.38
C GLY A 68 -11.16 -2.90 -13.13
N GLN A 69 -11.78 -3.42 -12.06
CA GLN A 69 -11.90 -2.75 -10.77
C GLN A 69 -10.67 -3.03 -9.90
N SER A 70 -10.25 -2.05 -9.08
CA SER A 70 -9.14 -2.26 -8.14
C SER A 70 -9.57 -3.12 -6.95
N ILE A 71 -8.65 -3.96 -6.49
CA ILE A 71 -8.76 -4.77 -5.26
C ILE A 71 -8.45 -3.91 -4.04
N PHE A 72 -7.68 -2.85 -4.23
CA PHE A 72 -7.24 -1.94 -3.19
C PHE A 72 -7.85 -0.55 -3.39
N LYS A 73 -7.94 0.19 -2.28
CA LYS A 73 -8.37 1.58 -2.26
C LYS A 73 -7.31 2.42 -1.59
N LEU A 74 -6.87 3.45 -2.30
CA LEU A 74 -6.02 4.49 -1.75
C LEU A 74 -6.86 5.48 -0.93
N ASN A 75 -6.44 5.76 0.30
CA ASN A 75 -6.96 6.85 1.10
C ASN A 75 -6.28 8.15 0.65
N GLU A 76 -6.87 8.78 -0.37
CA GLU A 76 -6.33 9.98 -0.98
C GLU A 76 -6.19 11.15 -0.01
N GLU A 77 -7.15 11.32 0.90
CA GLU A 77 -7.13 12.40 1.89
C GLU A 77 -5.97 12.21 2.87
N ALA A 78 -5.82 10.99 3.40
CA ALA A 78 -4.69 10.66 4.26
C ALA A 78 -3.37 10.90 3.51
N LEU A 79 -3.24 10.45 2.26
CA LEU A 79 -2.01 10.62 1.50
C LEU A 79 -1.67 12.10 1.25
N ARG A 80 -2.65 12.93 0.89
CA ARG A 80 -2.46 14.38 0.72
C ARG A 80 -2.03 15.07 1.99
N ASN A 81 -2.63 14.71 3.13
CA ASN A 81 -2.23 15.23 4.43
C ASN A 81 -0.83 14.76 4.83
N LEU A 82 -0.47 13.54 4.42
CA LEU A 82 0.82 12.95 4.69
C LEU A 82 1.95 13.49 3.82
N LYS A 83 1.71 14.12 2.66
CA LYS A 83 2.75 14.77 1.83
C LYS A 83 4.07 13.96 1.77
N PRO A 84 4.06 12.70 1.28
CA PRO A 84 5.24 11.84 1.30
C PRO A 84 6.33 12.39 0.38
N ASP A 85 7.58 12.29 0.81
CA ASP A 85 8.76 12.53 -0.02
C ASP A 85 9.14 11.27 -0.82
N ILE A 86 8.82 10.09 -0.27
CA ILE A 86 9.12 8.78 -0.86
C ILE A 86 7.89 7.87 -0.75
N ILE A 87 7.57 7.17 -1.82
CA ILE A 87 6.60 6.07 -1.83
C ILE A 87 7.34 4.78 -2.22
N ILE A 88 7.27 3.76 -1.36
CA ILE A 88 7.87 2.44 -1.63
C ILE A 88 6.76 1.47 -2.03
N GLY A 89 6.94 0.73 -3.12
CA GLY A 89 6.00 -0.29 -3.59
C GLY A 89 6.69 -1.48 -4.26
N GLN A 90 5.90 -2.39 -4.83
CA GLN A 90 6.40 -3.61 -5.50
C GLN A 90 5.74 -3.81 -6.88
N GLY A 91 6.53 -3.91 -7.94
CA GLY A 91 6.10 -3.97 -9.34
C GLY A 91 5.66 -5.33 -9.88
N THR A 92 5.81 -6.40 -9.11
CA THR A 92 5.79 -7.77 -9.63
C THR A 92 4.42 -8.47 -9.67
N CYS A 93 3.38 -7.96 -8.99
CA CYS A 93 2.07 -8.62 -9.01
C CYS A 93 0.90 -7.67 -9.23
N ALA A 94 0.24 -7.78 -10.39
CA ALA A 94 -0.96 -6.99 -10.73
C ALA A 94 -2.22 -7.36 -9.91
N VAL A 95 -2.15 -8.45 -9.13
CA VAL A 95 -3.27 -8.97 -8.32
C VAL A 95 -3.01 -8.76 -6.83
N CYS A 96 -1.80 -9.08 -6.36
CA CYS A 96 -1.45 -9.08 -4.94
C CYS A 96 -0.78 -7.77 -4.48
N SER A 97 -0.28 -6.94 -5.39
CA SER A 97 0.40 -5.69 -5.04
C SER A 97 -0.46 -4.50 -5.44
N ALA A 98 -0.62 -3.55 -4.52
CA ALA A 98 -1.28 -2.26 -4.75
C ALA A 98 -0.41 -1.30 -5.59
N TYR A 99 0.14 -1.82 -6.69
CA TYR A 99 1.25 -1.18 -7.37
C TYR A 99 0.77 -0.18 -8.41
N THR A 100 0.36 -0.68 -9.58
CA THR A 100 0.27 0.17 -10.76
C THR A 100 -0.81 1.23 -10.61
N ASN A 101 -1.95 0.86 -10.04
CA ASN A 101 -3.11 1.76 -9.96
C ASN A 101 -2.96 2.75 -8.80
N GLU A 102 -2.61 2.28 -7.61
CA GLU A 102 -2.54 3.12 -6.42
C GLU A 102 -1.33 4.06 -6.44
N ILE A 103 -0.17 3.64 -6.99
CA ILE A 103 0.98 4.54 -7.17
C ILE A 103 0.68 5.59 -8.25
N THR A 104 0.13 5.18 -9.40
CA THR A 104 -0.26 6.15 -10.44
C THR A 104 -1.25 7.16 -9.86
N ARG A 105 -2.25 6.67 -9.11
CA ARG A 105 -3.22 7.53 -8.45
C ARG A 105 -2.57 8.44 -7.41
N ALA A 106 -1.65 7.94 -6.60
CA ALA A 106 -0.89 8.74 -5.64
C ALA A 106 -0.14 9.89 -6.33
N LEU A 107 0.51 9.62 -7.46
CA LEU A 107 1.23 10.64 -8.23
C LEU A 107 0.31 11.69 -8.89
N GLU A 108 -0.92 11.31 -9.25
CA GLU A 108 -1.92 12.27 -9.77
C GLU A 108 -2.43 13.24 -8.71
N ILE A 109 -2.57 12.77 -7.47
CA ILE A 109 -3.24 13.51 -6.40
C ILE A 109 -2.30 14.33 -5.53
N LEU A 110 -1.01 14.02 -5.56
CA LEU A 110 0.01 14.71 -4.79
C LEU A 110 0.55 15.91 -5.55
N GLU A 111 0.53 17.07 -4.90
CA GLU A 111 1.13 18.30 -5.46
C GLU A 111 2.66 18.23 -5.44
N ASN A 112 3.23 17.55 -4.44
CA ASN A 112 4.64 17.22 -4.39
C ASN A 112 4.92 15.99 -5.25
N LYS A 113 6.11 15.92 -5.85
CA LYS A 113 6.55 14.77 -6.64
C LYS A 113 7.40 13.85 -5.76
N PRO A 114 6.81 12.83 -5.10
CA PRO A 114 7.60 11.89 -4.33
C PRO A 114 8.53 11.08 -5.24
N ILE A 115 9.64 10.64 -4.67
CA ILE A 115 10.46 9.59 -5.27
C ILE A 115 9.71 8.27 -5.10
N VAL A 116 9.65 7.48 -6.17
CA VAL A 116 8.96 6.19 -6.18
C VAL A 116 10.01 5.10 -6.26
N GLU A 117 10.14 4.32 -5.19
CA GLU A 117 11.12 3.23 -5.07
C GLU A 117 10.43 1.88 -5.17
N ILE A 118 10.94 1.02 -6.06
CA ILE A 118 10.31 -0.26 -6.40
C ILE A 118 11.17 -1.40 -5.89
N MET A 119 10.56 -2.23 -5.05
CA MET A 119 11.18 -3.44 -4.51
C MET A 119 10.59 -4.65 -5.24
N ASP A 120 11.32 -5.17 -6.23
CA ASP A 120 10.94 -6.39 -6.94
C ASP A 120 11.93 -7.54 -6.65
N PRO A 121 11.43 -8.76 -6.35
CA PRO A 121 12.27 -9.94 -6.33
C PRO A 121 12.73 -10.29 -7.77
N HIS A 122 14.03 -10.58 -7.92
CA HIS A 122 14.64 -11.05 -9.17
C HIS A 122 14.29 -12.50 -9.50
#